data_AF-A0A4P1RZ74-F1
#
_entry.id   AF-A0A4P1RZ74-F1
#
_cell.length_a   1.000
_cell.length_b   1.000
_cell.length_c   1.000
_cell.angle_alpha   90.00
_cell.angle_beta   90.00
_cell.angle_gamma   90.00
#
_symmetry.space_group_name_H-M   'P 1'
#
loop_
_entity.id
_entity.type
_entity.pdbx_description
1 polymer ?
#
loop_
_entity_poly.entity_id
_entity_poly.type
_entity_poly.pdbx_seq_one_letter_code
_entity_poly.pdbx_strand_id
1 'polypeptide(L)'
;MSKPDFRDYLKELDKETLIEMLSDAGKNWLAHDGLWFLEVEADTDMETAIRYDKGAWRRFTVVEAKRIMRRHNIPANGGLDALEKALKYRMYAYVNQQTIERKGDVLRIYMNNCRVQHARTRDGRPDFPCKPVGLVEYEFFVKTIDPNIETRCICCPPDSHPDEYWCAWEFTMKKGQGDD
;
A
#
# COMPACT_ATOMS: atom_id res chain seq x y z
N MET A 1 -35.26 24.35 -6.00
CA MET A 1 -34.07 24.44 -5.13
C MET A 1 -33.10 23.36 -5.60
N SER A 2 -31.87 23.70 -6.00
CA SER A 2 -30.87 22.67 -6.31
C SER A 2 -30.57 21.88 -5.05
N LYS A 3 -30.41 20.56 -5.16
CA LYS A 3 -29.93 19.76 -4.04
C LYS A 3 -28.60 20.36 -3.55
N PRO A 4 -28.37 20.46 -2.24
CA PRO A 4 -27.08 20.91 -1.73
C PRO A 4 -25.96 20.03 -2.34
N ASP A 5 -24.84 20.66 -2.70
CA ASP A 5 -23.66 19.94 -3.17
C ASP A 5 -23.25 18.93 -2.09
N PHE A 6 -22.96 17.69 -2.48
CA PHE A 6 -22.48 16.68 -1.56
C PHE A 6 -21.25 17.16 -0.77
N ARG A 7 -20.41 18.02 -1.38
CA ARG A 7 -19.27 18.62 -0.67
C ARG A 7 -19.68 19.52 0.48
N ASP A 8 -20.82 20.20 0.40
CA ASP A 8 -21.31 21.05 1.49
C ASP A 8 -21.82 20.18 2.63
N TYR A 9 -22.53 19.09 2.33
CA TYR A 9 -22.91 18.10 3.34
C TYR A 9 -21.69 17.54 4.10
N LEU A 10 -20.60 17.21 3.41
CA LEU A 10 -19.38 16.69 4.06
C LEU A 10 -18.71 17.72 4.99
N LYS A 11 -18.85 19.03 4.73
CA LYS A 11 -18.27 20.08 5.59
C LYS A 11 -19.00 20.22 6.92
N GLU A 12 -20.26 19.81 6.98
CA GLU A 12 -21.08 19.84 8.20
C GLU A 12 -20.83 18.64 9.11
N LEU A 13 -20.16 17.59 8.61
CA LEU A 13 -19.80 16.42 9.41
C LEU A 13 -18.63 16.74 10.34
N ASP A 14 -18.64 16.16 11.53
CA ASP A 14 -17.51 16.25 12.44
C ASP A 14 -16.31 15.45 11.90
N LYS A 15 -15.13 15.79 12.44
CA LYS A 15 -13.87 15.20 12.00
C LYS A 15 -13.80 13.69 12.22
N GLU A 16 -14.38 13.18 13.30
CA GLU A 16 -14.32 11.75 13.62
C GLU A 16 -15.14 10.96 12.61
N THR A 17 -16.37 11.41 12.32
CA THR A 17 -17.21 10.83 11.27
C THR A 17 -16.46 10.78 9.93
N LEU A 18 -15.77 11.86 9.55
CA LEU A 18 -14.98 11.89 8.30
C LEU A 18 -13.80 10.90 8.32
N ILE A 19 -13.14 10.70 9.46
CA ILE A 19 -12.06 9.72 9.62
C ILE A 19 -12.60 8.28 9.48
N GLU A 20 -13.71 7.97 10.15
CA GLU A 20 -14.36 6.67 10.06
C GLU A 20 -14.83 6.38 8.63
N MET A 21 -15.42 7.37 7.95
CA MET A 21 -15.81 7.25 6.55
C MET A 21 -14.61 6.94 5.64
N LEU A 22 -13.43 7.52 5.89
CA LEU A 22 -12.22 7.17 5.13
C LEU A 22 -11.75 5.74 5.43
N SER A 23 -11.84 5.31 6.68
CA SER A 23 -11.53 3.92 7.06
C SER A 23 -12.47 2.94 6.37
N ASP A 24 -13.77 3.21 6.36
CA ASP A 24 -14.76 2.36 5.71
C ASP A 24 -14.64 2.37 4.19
N ALA A 25 -14.32 3.51 3.58
CA ALA A 25 -13.98 3.57 2.16
C ALA A 25 -12.78 2.66 1.82
N GLY A 26 -11.74 2.66 2.67
CA GLY A 26 -10.60 1.76 2.53
C GLY A 26 -11.00 0.28 2.69
N LYS A 27 -11.83 -0.05 3.68
CA LYS A 27 -12.31 -1.43 3.90
C LYS A 27 -13.17 -1.92 2.74
N ASN A 28 -14.04 -1.06 2.20
CA ASN A 28 -14.90 -1.38 1.05
C ASN A 28 -14.08 -1.61 -0.21
N TRP A 29 -13.04 -0.80 -0.44
CA TRP A 29 -12.11 -1.04 -1.54
C TRP A 29 -11.40 -2.39 -1.38
N LEU A 30 -10.87 -2.70 -0.19
CA LEU A 30 -10.16 -3.96 0.05
C LEU A 30 -11.10 -5.17 -0.10
N ALA A 31 -12.36 -5.04 0.34
CA ALA A 31 -13.36 -6.08 0.17
C ALA A 31 -13.66 -6.32 -1.32
N HIS A 32 -13.84 -5.25 -2.11
CA HIS A 32 -14.07 -5.38 -3.55
C HIS A 32 -12.85 -5.99 -4.26
N ASP A 33 -11.64 -5.55 -3.94
CA ASP A 33 -10.39 -6.09 -4.47
C ASP A 33 -10.25 -7.59 -4.18
N GLY A 34 -10.48 -7.98 -2.93
CA GLY A 34 -10.46 -9.39 -2.51
C GLY A 34 -11.55 -10.23 -3.18
N LEU A 35 -12.79 -9.73 -3.30
CA LEU A 35 -13.87 -10.44 -3.98
C LEU A 35 -13.56 -10.65 -5.46
N TRP A 36 -13.10 -9.61 -6.16
CA TRP A 36 -12.68 -9.72 -7.55
C TRP A 36 -11.54 -10.73 -7.72
N PHE A 37 -10.55 -10.71 -6.81
CA PHE A 37 -9.45 -11.68 -6.83
C PHE A 37 -9.98 -13.12 -6.69
N LEU A 38 -10.93 -13.35 -5.77
CA LEU A 38 -11.50 -14.66 -5.51
C LEU A 38 -12.27 -15.22 -6.70
N GLU A 39 -13.04 -14.38 -7.41
CA GLU A 39 -13.74 -14.81 -8.63
C GLU A 39 -12.72 -15.24 -9.71
N VAL A 40 -11.62 -14.50 -9.88
CA VAL A 40 -10.57 -14.87 -10.83
C VAL A 40 -9.86 -16.17 -10.39
N GLU A 41 -9.54 -16.31 -9.11
CA GLU A 41 -8.93 -17.53 -8.53
C GLU A 41 -9.84 -18.74 -8.76
N ALA A 42 -11.16 -18.61 -8.56
CA ALA A 42 -12.13 -19.67 -8.71
C ALA A 42 -12.31 -20.11 -10.18
N ASP A 43 -12.29 -19.16 -11.12
CA ASP A 43 -12.44 -19.44 -12.56
C ASP A 43 -11.14 -19.96 -13.20
N THR A 44 -9.99 -19.72 -12.57
CA THR A 44 -8.67 -20.04 -13.12
C THR A 44 -7.82 -20.81 -12.11
N ASP A 45 -6.80 -20.17 -11.56
CA ASP A 45 -5.92 -20.68 -10.53
C ASP A 45 -5.24 -19.50 -9.79
N MET A 46 -4.57 -19.80 -8.68
CA MET A 46 -3.86 -18.81 -7.86
C MET A 46 -2.78 -18.05 -8.65
N GLU A 47 -2.04 -18.74 -9.52
CA GLU A 47 -0.95 -18.11 -10.29
C GLU A 47 -1.50 -17.06 -11.28
N THR A 48 -2.59 -17.41 -11.95
CA THR A 48 -3.30 -16.57 -12.90
C THR A 48 -3.96 -15.39 -12.21
N ALA A 49 -4.61 -15.60 -11.06
CA ALA A 49 -5.15 -14.51 -10.24
C ALA A 49 -4.06 -13.52 -9.83
N ILE A 50 -2.93 -14.01 -9.30
CA ILE A 50 -1.76 -13.18 -8.96
C ILE A 50 -1.21 -12.44 -10.19
N ARG A 51 -1.18 -13.06 -11.37
CA ARG A 51 -0.71 -12.42 -12.60
C ARG A 51 -1.57 -11.22 -12.97
N TYR A 52 -2.90 -11.35 -12.90
CA TYR A 52 -3.79 -10.21 -13.17
C TYR A 52 -3.70 -9.15 -12.08
N ASP A 53 -3.62 -9.58 -10.82
CA ASP A 53 -3.47 -8.69 -9.66
C ASP A 53 -2.19 -7.83 -9.77
N LYS A 54 -1.05 -8.45 -10.07
CA LYS A 54 0.21 -7.74 -10.39
C LYS A 54 0.03 -6.69 -11.49
N GLY A 55 -0.74 -7.02 -12.52
CA GLY A 55 -1.03 -6.11 -13.63
C GLY A 55 -1.84 -4.89 -13.20
N ALA A 56 -2.83 -5.09 -12.34
CA ALA A 56 -3.63 -4.02 -11.74
C ALA A 56 -2.77 -3.15 -10.82
N TRP A 57 -2.05 -3.76 -9.88
CA TRP A 57 -1.18 -3.08 -8.91
C TRP A 57 -0.10 -2.22 -9.54
N ARG A 58 0.53 -2.69 -10.63
CA ARG A 58 1.52 -1.93 -11.40
C ARG A 58 1.01 -0.55 -11.85
N ARG A 59 -0.29 -0.46 -12.17
CA ARG A 59 -0.93 0.77 -12.63
C ARG A 59 -1.50 1.57 -11.47
N PHE A 60 -2.19 0.89 -10.57
CA PHE A 60 -2.87 1.52 -9.44
C PHE A 60 -1.89 2.26 -8.53
N THR A 61 -0.76 1.64 -8.17
CA THR A 61 0.20 2.23 -7.24
C THR A 61 0.79 3.56 -7.73
N VAL A 62 0.98 3.71 -9.05
CA VAL A 62 1.42 4.96 -9.68
C VAL A 62 0.34 6.04 -9.58
N VAL A 63 -0.93 5.66 -9.78
CA VAL A 63 -2.07 6.58 -9.63
C VAL A 63 -2.22 7.03 -8.18
N GLU A 64 -2.10 6.10 -7.23
CA GLU A 64 -2.12 6.35 -5.80
C GLU A 64 -1.01 7.34 -5.40
N ALA A 65 0.25 7.03 -5.72
CA ALA A 65 1.40 7.87 -5.42
C ALA A 65 1.23 9.30 -5.96
N LYS A 66 0.85 9.46 -7.23
CA LYS A 66 0.62 10.79 -7.84
C LYS A 66 -0.49 11.58 -7.15
N ARG A 67 -1.57 10.91 -6.72
CA ARG A 67 -2.68 11.55 -5.98
C ARG A 67 -2.23 12.00 -4.60
N ILE A 68 -1.49 11.16 -3.88
CA ILE A 68 -0.91 11.47 -2.57
C ILE A 68 0.05 12.66 -2.69
N MET A 69 1.00 12.60 -3.64
CA MET A 69 1.99 13.65 -3.85
C MET A 69 1.32 15.00 -4.12
N ARG A 70 0.34 15.02 -5.04
CA ARG A 70 -0.42 16.24 -5.36
C ARG A 70 -1.20 16.78 -4.15
N ARG A 71 -1.90 15.91 -3.42
CA ARG A 71 -2.73 16.32 -2.27
C ARG A 71 -1.90 16.90 -1.12
N HIS A 72 -0.70 16.38 -0.92
CA HIS A 72 0.15 16.72 0.23
C HIS A 72 1.39 17.54 -0.15
N ASN A 73 1.44 18.08 -1.37
CA ASN A 73 2.55 18.86 -1.91
C ASN A 73 3.91 18.17 -1.70
N ILE A 74 3.97 16.86 -2.00
CA ILE A 74 5.20 16.08 -1.92
C ILE A 74 5.96 16.29 -3.24
N PRO A 75 7.19 16.82 -3.22
CA PRO A 75 7.97 17.02 -4.43
C PRO A 75 8.41 15.67 -5.02
N ALA A 76 8.54 15.62 -6.34
CA ALA A 76 9.25 14.52 -7.00
C ALA A 76 10.75 14.58 -6.64
N ASN A 77 11.42 13.43 -6.60
CA ASN A 77 12.84 13.30 -6.25
C ASN A 77 13.17 13.85 -4.85
N GLY A 78 12.23 13.77 -3.91
CA GLY A 78 12.41 14.22 -2.54
C GLY A 78 13.05 13.18 -1.62
N GLY A 79 13.60 12.09 -2.17
CA GLY A 79 14.26 11.03 -1.43
C GLY A 79 13.38 10.33 -0.40
N LEU A 80 14.03 9.75 0.61
CA LEU A 80 13.39 8.98 1.67
C LEU A 80 12.40 9.81 2.51
N ASP A 81 12.58 11.12 2.62
CA ASP A 81 11.68 12.00 3.37
C ASP A 81 10.32 12.15 2.64
N ALA A 82 10.36 12.32 1.32
CA ALA A 82 9.17 12.32 0.49
C ALA A 82 8.46 10.96 0.53
N LEU A 83 9.22 9.86 0.47
CA LEU A 83 8.69 8.51 0.57
C LEU A 83 8.02 8.24 1.91
N GLU A 84 8.67 8.57 3.03
CA GLU A 84 8.12 8.40 4.38
C GLU A 84 6.79 9.15 4.53
N LYS A 85 6.73 10.40 4.05
CA LYS A 85 5.48 11.18 4.06
C LYS A 85 4.40 10.51 3.21
N ALA A 86 4.74 10.02 2.02
CA ALA A 86 3.78 9.39 1.13
C ALA A 86 3.22 8.07 1.68
N LEU A 87 4.06 7.24 2.31
CA LEU A 87 3.65 5.96 2.91
C LEU A 87 2.56 6.10 3.98
N LYS A 88 2.53 7.24 4.70
CA LYS A 88 1.51 7.56 5.71
C LYS A 88 0.10 7.78 5.14
N TYR A 89 -0.02 8.01 3.83
CA TYR A 89 -1.30 8.33 3.16
C TYR A 89 -1.76 7.27 2.16
N ARG A 90 -1.09 6.12 2.12
CA ARG A 90 -1.51 4.98 1.30
C ARG A 90 -2.82 4.42 1.79
N MET A 91 -3.58 3.80 0.90
CA MET A 91 -4.87 3.22 1.19
C MET A 91 -4.80 2.17 2.30
N TYR A 92 -3.70 1.40 2.33
CA TYR A 92 -3.44 0.42 3.38
C TYR A 92 -3.33 1.02 4.78
N ALA A 93 -2.90 2.28 4.92
CA ALA A 93 -2.81 2.95 6.22
C ALA A 93 -4.17 3.14 6.90
N TYR A 94 -5.28 3.07 6.13
CA TYR A 94 -6.64 3.20 6.66
C TYR A 94 -7.26 1.88 7.13
N VAL A 95 -6.70 0.74 6.71
CA VAL A 95 -7.28 -0.60 6.94
C VAL A 95 -6.38 -1.55 7.72
N ASN A 96 -5.08 -1.24 7.77
CA ASN A 96 -4.05 -2.04 8.42
C ASN A 96 -3.34 -1.23 9.50
N GLN A 97 -2.58 -1.92 10.36
CA GLN A 97 -1.65 -1.28 11.29
C GLN A 97 -0.22 -1.43 10.76
N GLN A 98 0.50 -0.33 10.65
CA GLN A 98 1.84 -0.28 10.11
C GLN A 98 2.75 0.65 10.91
N THR A 99 4.02 0.28 11.00
CA THR A 99 5.08 1.10 11.59
C THR A 99 6.06 1.51 10.50
N ILE A 100 6.51 2.77 10.55
CA ILE A 100 7.54 3.28 9.65
C ILE A 100 8.72 3.75 10.52
N GLU A 101 9.91 3.24 10.24
CA GLU A 101 11.14 3.55 10.97
C GLU A 101 12.18 4.17 10.03
N ARG A 102 12.75 5.30 10.44
CA ARG A 102 13.89 5.93 9.78
C ARG A 102 15.15 5.77 10.63
N LYS A 103 16.21 5.18 10.07
CA LYS A 103 17.53 5.02 10.70
C LYS A 103 18.62 5.42 9.71
N GLY A 104 19.09 6.67 9.80
CA GLY A 104 20.05 7.23 8.85
C GLY A 104 19.50 7.20 7.42
N ASP A 105 20.23 6.55 6.52
CA ASP A 105 19.90 6.41 5.09
C ASP A 105 19.00 5.21 4.77
N VAL A 106 18.37 4.63 5.79
CA VAL A 106 17.49 3.47 5.67
C VAL A 106 16.10 3.83 6.20
N LEU A 107 15.08 3.64 5.36
CA LEU A 107 13.67 3.71 5.75
C LEU A 107 13.09 2.29 5.69
N ARG A 108 12.36 1.88 6.73
CA ARG A 108 11.65 0.60 6.76
C ARG A 108 10.19 0.79 7.07
N ILE A 109 9.34 -0.02 6.45
CA ILE A 109 7.93 -0.16 6.78
C ILE A 109 7.65 -1.60 7.20
N TYR A 110 6.89 -1.75 8.27
CA TYR A 110 6.47 -3.04 8.83
C TYR A 110 4.95 -3.07 8.87
N MET A 111 4.35 -4.09 8.24
CA MET A 111 2.91 -4.31 8.27
C MET A 111 2.55 -5.16 9.49
N ASN A 112 2.37 -4.51 10.64
CA ASN A 112 2.13 -5.16 11.92
C ASN A 112 0.82 -5.96 11.95
N ASN A 113 -0.22 -5.45 11.30
CA ASN A 113 -1.50 -6.14 11.16
C ASN A 113 -1.97 -6.03 9.72
N CYS A 114 -2.16 -7.18 9.04
CA CYS A 114 -2.62 -7.25 7.67
C CYS A 114 -4.04 -7.82 7.61
N ARG A 115 -5.02 -6.98 7.28
CA ARG A 115 -6.43 -7.36 7.20
C ARG A 115 -6.69 -8.54 6.24
N VAL A 116 -5.92 -8.62 5.14
CA VAL A 116 -6.01 -9.74 4.19
C VAL A 116 -5.60 -11.04 4.84
N GLN A 117 -4.46 -11.06 5.53
CA GLN A 117 -3.98 -12.28 6.18
C GLN A 117 -4.89 -12.70 7.32
N HIS A 118 -5.33 -11.76 8.17
CA HIS A 118 -6.32 -12.08 9.22
C HIS A 118 -7.65 -12.62 8.68
N ALA A 119 -8.14 -12.08 7.56
CA ALA A 119 -9.34 -12.63 6.93
C ALA A 119 -9.12 -14.09 6.51
N ARG A 120 -7.97 -14.40 5.90
CA ARG A 120 -7.63 -15.77 5.50
C ARG A 120 -7.45 -16.71 6.68
N THR A 121 -6.77 -16.28 7.74
CA THR A 121 -6.63 -17.07 8.98
C THR A 121 -7.98 -17.40 9.57
N ARG A 122 -8.90 -16.41 9.67
CA ARG A 122 -10.27 -16.63 10.15
C ARG A 122 -11.04 -17.63 9.30
N ASP A 123 -10.82 -17.59 7.99
CA ASP A 123 -11.50 -18.46 7.03
C ASP A 123 -10.78 -19.82 6.87
N GLY A 124 -9.75 -20.10 7.68
CA GLY A 124 -8.99 -21.37 7.64
C GLY A 124 -8.14 -21.57 6.39
N ARG A 125 -7.83 -20.49 5.66
CA ARG A 125 -7.04 -20.52 4.42
C ARG A 125 -5.54 -20.32 4.74
N PRO A 126 -4.63 -20.89 3.93
CA PRO A 126 -3.21 -20.58 4.05
C PRO A 126 -2.97 -19.10 3.75
N ASP A 127 -1.86 -18.56 4.26
CA ASP A 127 -1.44 -17.19 4.00
C ASP A 127 -1.47 -16.86 2.51
N PHE A 128 -1.93 -15.65 2.20
CA PHE A 128 -1.90 -15.16 0.83
C PHE A 128 -0.44 -14.96 0.39
N PRO A 129 0.01 -15.53 -0.74
CA PRO A 129 1.36 -15.33 -1.26
C PRO A 129 1.53 -13.92 -1.88
N CYS A 130 1.50 -12.88 -1.04
CA CYS A 130 1.53 -11.46 -1.40
C CYS A 130 2.80 -10.99 -2.13
N LYS A 131 3.94 -11.64 -1.87
CA LYS A 131 5.26 -11.14 -2.26
C LYS A 131 5.39 -10.73 -3.74
N PRO A 132 4.92 -11.52 -4.72
CA PRO A 132 5.04 -11.15 -6.14
C PRO A 132 4.27 -9.87 -6.50
N VAL A 133 3.17 -9.59 -5.82
CA VAL A 133 2.36 -8.36 -5.96
C VAL A 133 3.05 -7.22 -5.24
N GLY A 134 3.45 -7.44 -3.99
CA GLY A 134 4.16 -6.47 -3.16
C GLY A 134 5.43 -5.92 -3.82
N LEU A 135 6.21 -6.76 -4.49
CA LEU A 135 7.41 -6.33 -5.21
C LEU A 135 7.07 -5.26 -6.27
N VAL A 136 6.03 -5.51 -7.07
CA VAL A 136 5.56 -4.57 -8.10
C VAL A 136 4.96 -3.33 -7.46
N GLU A 137 4.13 -3.51 -6.44
CA GLU A 137 3.43 -2.43 -5.74
C GLU A 137 4.41 -1.42 -5.16
N TYR A 138 5.35 -1.88 -4.32
CA TYR A 138 6.30 -1.00 -3.64
C TYR A 138 7.33 -0.43 -4.60
N GLU A 139 7.84 -1.20 -5.57
CA GLU A 139 8.79 -0.70 -6.56
C GLU A 139 8.20 0.47 -7.37
N PHE A 140 6.98 0.30 -7.91
CA PHE A 140 6.36 1.34 -8.72
C PHE A 140 5.85 2.52 -7.89
N PHE A 141 5.40 2.30 -6.65
CA PHE A 141 5.06 3.39 -5.73
C PHE A 141 6.27 4.29 -5.49
N VAL A 142 7.38 3.67 -5.08
CA VAL A 142 8.63 4.33 -4.72
C VAL A 142 9.21 5.06 -5.92
N LYS A 143 9.34 4.40 -7.07
CA LYS A 143 9.87 5.01 -8.30
C LYS A 143 9.03 6.17 -8.82
N THR A 144 7.74 6.22 -8.50
CA THR A 144 6.87 7.35 -8.84
C THR A 144 7.21 8.59 -8.02
N ILE A 145 7.66 8.40 -6.77
CA ILE A 145 8.07 9.47 -5.86
C ILE A 145 9.50 9.89 -6.16
N ASP A 146 10.42 8.93 -6.23
CA ASP A 146 11.83 9.13 -6.52
C ASP A 146 12.44 7.86 -7.17
N PRO A 147 12.89 7.91 -8.44
CA PRO A 147 13.48 6.78 -9.15
C PRO A 147 14.87 6.37 -8.65
N ASN A 148 15.48 7.16 -7.77
CA ASN A 148 16.77 6.88 -7.15
C ASN A 148 16.64 6.11 -5.84
N ILE A 149 15.44 5.80 -5.36
CA ILE A 149 15.25 4.92 -4.22
C ILE A 149 15.22 3.46 -4.70
N GLU A 150 15.93 2.60 -3.98
CA GLU A 150 15.90 1.15 -4.12
C GLU A 150 14.94 0.54 -3.11
N THR A 151 14.22 -0.51 -3.51
CA THR A 151 13.28 -1.24 -2.68
C THR A 151 13.78 -2.66 -2.46
N ARG A 152 13.83 -3.11 -1.20
CA ARG A 152 14.18 -4.47 -0.82
C ARG A 152 13.09 -5.08 0.06
N CYS A 153 12.59 -6.25 -0.33
CA CYS A 153 11.71 -7.06 0.51
C CYS A 153 12.54 -7.70 1.63
N ILE A 154 12.19 -7.46 2.89
CA ILE A 154 12.77 -8.16 4.05
C ILE A 154 12.03 -9.50 4.25
N CYS A 155 10.70 -9.46 4.27
CA CYS A 155 9.81 -10.63 4.24
C CYS A 155 8.42 -10.23 3.69
N CYS A 156 7.74 -11.16 3.03
CA CYS A 156 6.29 -11.15 2.76
C CYS A 156 5.93 -12.60 2.44
N PRO A 157 4.78 -13.10 2.91
CA PRO A 157 4.26 -14.38 2.48
C PRO A 157 4.39 -14.60 0.97
N PRO A 158 4.85 -15.79 0.53
CA PRO A 158 4.96 -17.02 1.32
C PRO A 158 6.28 -17.17 2.11
N ASP A 159 7.16 -16.16 2.11
CA ASP A 159 8.34 -16.22 2.97
C ASP A 159 7.93 -16.28 4.45
N SER A 160 8.75 -16.94 5.27
CA SER A 160 8.61 -16.86 6.73
C SER A 160 8.74 -15.42 7.21
N HIS A 161 7.93 -15.06 8.19
CA HIS A 161 7.94 -13.77 8.85
C HIS A 161 7.82 -13.99 10.37
N PRO A 162 8.21 -13.02 11.20
CA PRO A 162 8.06 -13.13 12.64
C PRO A 162 6.62 -12.81 13.06
N ASP A 163 6.31 -12.95 14.35
CA ASP A 163 4.96 -12.77 14.87
C ASP A 163 4.51 -11.29 14.88
N GLU A 164 5.44 -10.35 14.89
CA GLU A 164 5.16 -8.92 15.07
C GLU A 164 4.74 -8.19 13.78
N TYR A 165 5.00 -8.78 12.60
CA TYR A 165 4.62 -8.21 11.31
C TYR A 165 4.54 -9.27 10.21
N TRP A 166 3.59 -9.06 9.30
CA TRP A 166 3.34 -9.94 8.15
C TRP A 166 4.32 -9.68 7.01
N CYS A 167 4.65 -8.42 6.74
CA CYS A 167 5.63 -8.08 5.73
C CYS A 167 6.44 -6.85 6.14
N ALA A 168 7.67 -6.78 5.63
CA ALA A 168 8.57 -5.68 5.87
C ALA A 168 9.35 -5.33 4.60
N TRP A 169 9.47 -4.03 4.36
CA TRP A 169 10.13 -3.47 3.18
C TRP A 169 11.13 -2.40 3.60
N GLU A 170 12.28 -2.42 2.95
CA GLU A 170 13.36 -1.48 3.16
C GLU A 170 13.57 -0.62 1.92
N PHE A 171 13.88 0.64 2.16
CA PHE A 171 14.15 1.63 1.14
C PHE A 171 15.44 2.37 1.44
N THR A 172 16.30 2.50 0.44
CA THR A 172 17.58 3.20 0.51
C THR A 172 17.79 4.03 -0.76
N MET A 173 18.61 5.08 -0.69
CA MET A 173 19.04 5.76 -1.90
C MET A 173 20.05 4.88 -2.66
N LYS A 174 19.98 4.86 -3.99
CA LYS A 174 21.05 4.31 -4.83
C LYS A 174 22.34 5.00 -4.45
N LYS A 175 23.38 4.22 -4.18
CA LYS A 175 24.73 4.78 -4.09
C LYS A 175 25.05 5.36 -5.46
N GLY A 176 25.37 6.65 -5.52
CA GLY A 176 25.90 7.23 -6.75
C GLY A 176 27.08 6.38 -7.22
N GLN A 177 27.12 6.03 -8.51
CA GLN A 177 28.40 5.74 -9.13
C GLN A 177 29.24 6.99 -8.86
N GLY A 178 30.24 6.87 -7.99
CA GLY A 178 31.17 7.96 -7.75
C GLY A 178 31.78 8.33 -9.10
N ASP A 179 31.84 9.64 -9.35
CA ASP A 179 32.74 10.19 -10.36
C ASP A 179 34.18 9.78 -9.94
N ASP A 180 34.68 8.71 -10.55
CA ASP A 180 36.12 8.42 -10.66
C ASP A 180 36.70 9.22 -11.84
#